data_AF-A0A0K8SAU9-F1
#
_entry.id   AF-A0A0K8SAU9-F1
#
_cell.length_a   1.000
_cell.length_b   1.000
_cell.length_c   1.000
_cell.angle_alpha   90.00
_cell.angle_beta   90.00
_cell.angle_gamma   90.00
#
_symmetry.space_group_name_H-M   'P 1'
#
loop_
_entity.id
_entity.type
_entity.pdbx_description
1 polymer ?
#
loop_
_entity_poly.entity_id
_entity_poly.type
_entity_poly.pdbx_seq_one_letter_code
_entity_poly.pdbx_strand_id
1 'polypeptide(L)'
;SRRIVRLPGLIDVHVHAREPGAEHKEDFSTCTAAALAGGITLICAMPNTNPACVDADTFNIVKELAAAKARCDYAIYLGATEDNYSIISELAPDAAGLKM
;
A
#
# COMPACT_ATOMS: atom_id res chain seq x y z
N SER A 1 36.87 -11.40 -6.38
CA SER A 1 36.43 -10.01 -6.11
C SER A 1 34.92 -9.95 -6.33
N ARG A 2 34.12 -9.54 -5.34
CA ARG A 2 32.68 -9.30 -5.52
C ARG A 2 32.49 -7.82 -5.83
N ARG A 3 31.95 -7.49 -7.01
CA ARG A 3 31.57 -6.12 -7.37
C ARG A 3 30.20 -5.81 -6.77
N ILE A 4 30.14 -4.81 -5.89
CA ILE A 4 28.87 -4.26 -5.37
C ILE A 4 28.49 -3.06 -6.23
N VAL A 5 27.25 -3.02 -6.69
CA VAL A 5 26.70 -1.88 -7.47
C VAL A 5 25.68 -1.16 -6.59
N ARG A 6 25.88 0.14 -6.38
CA ARG A 6 24.92 0.99 -5.69
C ARG A 6 23.83 1.42 -6.68
N LEU A 7 22.57 1.17 -6.32
CA LEU A 7 21.39 1.60 -7.07
C LEU A 7 20.63 2.67 -6.26
N PRO A 8 19.75 3.47 -6.89
CA PRO A 8 18.71 4.17 -6.15
C PRO A 8 17.77 3.16 -5.47
N GLY A 9 16.99 3.64 -4.50
CA GLY A 9 15.92 2.84 -3.90
C GLY A 9 14.88 2.47 -4.97
N LEU A 10 14.57 1.17 -5.09
CA LEU A 10 13.60 0.70 -6.06
C LEU A 10 12.17 0.95 -5.53
N ILE A 11 11.21 1.09 -6.46
CA ILE A 11 9.81 1.34 -6.14
C ILE A 11 8.96 0.20 -6.73
N ASP A 12 8.14 -0.43 -5.88
CA ASP A 12 7.16 -1.41 -6.33
C ASP A 12 5.75 -0.81 -6.26
N VAL A 13 5.18 -0.55 -7.43
CA VAL A 13 3.90 0.15 -7.56
C VAL A 13 2.68 -0.78 -7.44
N HIS A 14 2.86 -2.08 -7.19
CA HIS A 14 1.75 -3.04 -7.11
C HIS A 14 2.01 -4.11 -6.04
N VAL A 15 1.65 -3.79 -4.79
CA VAL A 15 1.83 -4.69 -3.65
C VAL A 15 0.50 -4.97 -2.95
N HIS A 16 0.31 -6.19 -2.44
CA HIS A 16 -0.85 -6.56 -1.63
C HIS A 16 -0.42 -6.85 -0.19
N ALA A 17 -0.54 -5.86 0.70
CA ALA A 17 -0.13 -5.97 2.10
C ALA A 17 -1.08 -6.83 2.97
N ARG A 18 -2.29 -7.14 2.47
CA ARG A 18 -3.32 -8.02 3.10
C ARG A 18 -3.89 -7.53 4.43
N GLU A 19 -3.51 -6.35 4.88
CA GLU A 19 -4.02 -5.72 6.09
C GLU A 19 -4.82 -4.45 5.72
N PRO A 20 -6.08 -4.32 6.20
CA PRO A 20 -6.77 -5.15 7.20
C PRO A 20 -7.38 -6.47 6.66
N GLY A 21 -7.57 -7.43 7.57
CA GLY A 21 -8.49 -8.56 7.47
C GLY A 21 -7.92 -9.88 6.95
N ALA A 22 -6.67 -9.92 6.52
CA ALA A 22 -5.99 -11.14 6.10
C ALA A 22 -4.53 -11.21 6.58
N GLU A 23 -4.28 -10.77 7.81
CA GLU A 23 -2.95 -10.66 8.45
C GLU A 23 -2.22 -11.99 8.58
N HIS A 24 -2.97 -13.11 8.60
CA HIS A 24 -2.40 -14.46 8.54
C HIS A 24 -1.65 -14.75 7.22
N LYS A 25 -1.88 -13.95 6.17
CA LYS A 25 -1.18 -14.04 4.89
C LYS A 25 0.01 -13.10 4.84
N GLU A 26 -0.20 -11.86 5.26
CA GLU A 26 0.80 -10.79 5.29
C GLU A 26 0.25 -9.59 6.08
N ASP A 27 1.10 -8.74 6.65
CA ASP A 27 0.73 -7.44 7.22
C ASP A 27 1.69 -6.33 6.75
N PHE A 28 1.43 -5.06 7.08
CA PHE A 28 2.33 -3.97 6.64
C PHE A 28 3.76 -4.11 7.17
N SER A 29 3.96 -4.69 8.35
CA SER A 29 5.29 -4.89 8.95
C SER A 29 6.07 -5.99 8.23
N THR A 30 5.45 -7.12 7.93
CA THR A 30 6.11 -8.25 7.25
C THR A 30 6.29 -7.98 5.76
N CYS A 31 5.30 -7.38 5.11
CA CYS A 31 5.35 -6.99 3.69
C CYS A 31 6.50 -6.00 3.41
N THR A 32 6.60 -4.94 4.20
CA THR A 32 7.65 -3.92 4.01
C THR A 32 9.03 -4.41 4.45
N ALA A 33 9.13 -5.35 5.40
CA ALA A 33 10.38 -6.05 5.67
C ALA A 33 10.86 -6.85 4.45
N ALA A 34 9.96 -7.57 3.79
CA ALA A 34 10.27 -8.30 2.57
C ALA A 34 10.67 -7.36 1.43
N ALA A 35 9.97 -6.23 1.27
CA ALA A 35 10.29 -5.20 0.30
C ALA A 35 11.74 -4.68 0.46
N LEU A 36 12.14 -4.30 1.68
CA LEU A 36 13.49 -3.84 1.98
C LEU A 36 14.55 -4.91 1.70
N ALA A 37 14.28 -6.16 2.06
CA ALA A 37 15.20 -7.27 1.76
C ALA A 37 15.38 -7.49 0.25
N GLY A 38 14.37 -7.15 -0.56
CA GLY A 38 14.42 -7.14 -2.03
C GLY A 38 15.03 -5.88 -2.65
N GLY A 39 15.42 -4.88 -1.85
CA GLY A 39 15.93 -3.60 -2.34
C GLY A 39 14.86 -2.59 -2.75
N ILE A 40 13.59 -2.87 -2.44
CA ILE A 40 12.47 -1.93 -2.60
C ILE A 40 12.41 -1.01 -1.39
N THR A 41 12.39 0.30 -1.62
CA THR A 41 12.34 1.32 -0.56
C THR A 41 11.01 2.06 -0.49
N LEU A 42 10.15 1.92 -1.51
CA LEU A 42 8.78 2.45 -1.51
C LEU A 42 7.82 1.43 -2.14
N ILE A 43 6.67 1.22 -1.51
CA ILE A 43 5.60 0.38 -2.06
C ILE A 43 4.31 1.17 -2.32
N CYS A 44 3.49 0.73 -3.29
CA CYS A 44 2.10 1.18 -3.42
C CYS A 44 1.14 0.03 -3.13
N ALA A 45 0.41 0.12 -2.01
CA ALA A 45 -0.48 -0.93 -1.52
C ALA A 45 -1.85 -0.90 -2.23
N MET A 46 -2.26 -2.06 -2.75
CA MET A 46 -3.53 -2.27 -3.46
C MET A 46 -4.74 -2.31 -2.51
N PRO A 47 -5.92 -1.85 -2.95
CA PRO A 47 -7.06 -1.57 -2.06
C PRO A 47 -7.93 -2.78 -1.74
N ASN A 48 -7.62 -3.98 -2.24
CA ASN A 48 -8.44 -5.18 -2.12
C ASN A 48 -8.19 -5.95 -0.81
N THR A 49 -8.18 -5.22 0.30
CA THR A 49 -8.15 -5.71 1.69
C THR A 49 -9.58 -6.06 2.16
N ASN A 50 -9.73 -6.41 3.44
CA ASN A 50 -11.04 -6.64 4.05
C ASN A 50 -11.18 -5.88 5.38
N PRO A 51 -11.91 -4.75 5.42
CA PRO A 51 -12.66 -4.14 4.32
C PRO A 51 -11.76 -3.62 3.19
N ALA A 52 -12.33 -3.51 1.98
CA ALA A 52 -11.66 -2.91 0.84
C ALA A 52 -11.51 -1.39 1.04
N CYS A 53 -10.39 -0.82 0.61
CA CYS A 53 -10.09 0.61 0.71
C CYS A 53 -10.81 1.39 -0.40
N VAL A 54 -12.07 1.76 -0.19
CA VAL A 54 -12.98 2.29 -1.23
C VAL A 54 -13.70 3.58 -0.83
N ASP A 55 -13.46 4.08 0.38
CA ASP A 55 -14.06 5.29 0.94
C ASP A 55 -13.10 5.92 1.98
N ALA A 56 -13.49 7.05 2.58
CA ALA A 56 -12.65 7.80 3.50
C ALA A 56 -12.36 7.03 4.79
N ASP A 57 -13.33 6.27 5.30
CA ASP A 57 -13.19 5.53 6.56
C ASP A 57 -12.20 4.37 6.39
N THR A 58 -12.38 3.58 5.33
CA THR A 58 -11.48 2.47 5.00
C THR A 58 -10.09 2.96 4.63
N PHE A 59 -9.98 4.10 3.93
CA PHE A 59 -8.69 4.73 3.64
C PHE A 59 -7.96 5.17 4.91
N ASN A 60 -8.66 5.80 5.87
CA ASN A 60 -8.08 6.21 7.14
C ASN A 60 -7.60 5.00 7.97
N ILE A 61 -8.37 3.91 8.00
CA ILE A 61 -7.95 2.66 8.66
C ILE A 61 -6.63 2.15 8.06
N VAL A 62 -6.54 2.04 6.74
CA VAL A 62 -5.32 1.54 6.06
C VAL A 62 -4.16 2.50 6.30
N LYS A 63 -4.40 3.82 6.26
CA LYS A 63 -3.40 4.85 6.51
C LYS A 63 -2.81 4.76 7.92
N GLU A 64 -3.63 4.57 8.94
CA GLU A 64 -3.18 4.40 10.33
C GLU A 64 -2.40 3.10 10.53
N LEU A 65 -2.87 2.00 9.96
CA LEU A 65 -2.18 0.70 10.01
C LEU A 65 -0.80 0.76 9.33
N ALA A 66 -0.74 1.34 8.13
CA ALA A 66 0.51 1.54 7.41
C ALA A 66 1.46 2.45 8.19
N ALA A 67 0.97 3.57 8.74
CA ALA A 67 1.78 4.50 9.54
C ALA A 67 2.37 3.85 10.80
N ALA A 68 1.63 2.93 11.42
CA ALA A 68 2.06 2.25 12.63
C ALA A 68 3.07 1.12 12.35
N LYS A 69 3.04 0.49 11.17
CA LYS A 69 3.70 -0.80 10.93
C LYS A 69 4.70 -0.82 9.78
N ALA A 70 4.57 0.07 8.80
CA ALA A 70 5.44 0.07 7.62
C ALA A 70 6.90 0.35 8.01
N ARG A 71 7.82 -0.37 7.38
CA ARG A 71 9.27 -0.28 7.59
C ARG A 71 9.99 0.47 6.46
N CYS A 72 9.31 0.67 5.34
CA CYS A 72 9.75 1.49 4.22
C CYS A 72 8.64 2.49 3.84
N ASP A 73 8.94 3.42 2.93
CA ASP A 73 7.96 4.39 2.49
C ASP A 73 6.80 3.71 1.75
N TYR A 74 5.62 4.34 1.78
CA TYR A 74 4.43 3.74 1.19
C TYR A 74 3.47 4.78 0.61
N ALA A 75 2.68 4.33 -0.35
CA ALA A 75 1.48 5.00 -0.83
C ALA A 75 0.32 3.99 -0.88
N ILE A 76 -0.92 4.46 -0.81
CA ILE A 76 -2.11 3.61 -0.72
C ILE A 76 -3.03 3.91 -1.91
N TYR A 77 -3.44 2.88 -2.66
CA TYR A 77 -4.46 3.03 -3.69
C TYR A 77 -5.86 3.09 -3.07
N LEU A 78 -6.77 3.75 -3.77
CA LEU A 78 -8.22 3.61 -3.59
C LEU A 78 -8.77 2.59 -4.59
N GLY A 79 -9.80 1.85 -4.21
CA GLY A 79 -10.53 0.95 -5.09
C GLY A 79 -11.76 1.62 -5.68
N ALA A 80 -11.97 1.46 -6.98
CA ALA A 80 -13.23 1.81 -7.62
C ALA A 80 -14.30 0.76 -7.29
N THR A 81 -15.52 1.20 -7.05
CA THR A 81 -16.71 0.36 -6.94
C THR A 81 -17.79 0.85 -7.89
N GLU A 82 -18.91 0.12 -7.98
CA GLU A 82 -20.05 0.54 -8.81
C GLU A 82 -20.67 1.86 -8.32
N ASP A 83 -20.51 2.20 -7.03
CA ASP A 83 -21.27 3.26 -6.36
C ASP A 83 -20.44 4.43 -5.81
N ASN A 84 -19.10 4.33 -5.77
CA ASN A 84 -18.27 5.36 -5.13
C ASN A 84 -17.81 6.51 -6.05
N TYR A 85 -18.21 6.49 -7.33
CA TYR A 85 -17.79 7.47 -8.34
C TYR A 85 -18.08 8.93 -7.97
N SER A 86 -19.10 9.18 -7.13
CA SER A 86 -19.48 10.55 -6.72
C SER A 86 -18.64 11.09 -5.57
N ILE A 87 -17.98 10.24 -4.79
CA ILE A 87 -17.25 10.63 -3.56
C ILE A 87 -15.73 10.37 -3.66
N ILE A 88 -15.30 9.42 -4.50
CA ILE A 88 -13.93 8.90 -4.47
C ILE A 88 -12.87 9.93 -4.88
N SER A 89 -13.25 10.93 -5.68
CA SER A 89 -12.36 12.00 -6.14
C SER A 89 -11.92 12.94 -5.01
N GLU A 90 -12.66 13.02 -3.91
CA GLU A 90 -12.31 13.84 -2.74
C GLU A 90 -11.01 13.35 -2.08
N LEU A 91 -10.71 12.06 -2.20
CA LEU A 91 -9.52 11.42 -1.63
C LEU A 91 -8.34 11.37 -2.60
N ALA A 92 -8.51 11.85 -3.84
CA ALA A 92 -7.47 11.79 -4.87
C ALA A 92 -6.13 12.46 -4.48
N PRO A 93 -6.10 13.58 -3.72
CA PRO A 93 -4.83 14.19 -3.30
C PRO A 93 -3.97 13.33 -2.36
N ASP A 94 -4.59 12.39 -1.63
CA ASP A 94 -3.92 11.59 -0.61
C ASP A 94 -3.58 10.16 -1.09
N ALA A 95 -4.25 9.68 -2.14
CA ALA A 95 -4.08 8.33 -2.65
C ALA A 95 -2.97 8.24 -3.71
N ALA A 96 -2.35 7.06 -3.84
CA ALA A 96 -1.43 6.73 -4.93
C ALA A 96 -2.12 6.81 -6.31
N GLY A 97 -3.42 6.53 -6.33
CA GLY A 97 -4.27 6.50 -7.51
C GLY A 97 -5.55 5.71 -7.26
N LEU A 98 -6.37 5.59 -8.30
CA LEU A 98 -7.56 4.75 -8.32
C LEU A 98 -7.27 3.44 -9.05
N LYS A 99 -7.53 2.31 -8.38
CA LYS A 99 -7.48 0.97 -8.98
C LYS A 99 -8.89 0.54 -9.37
N MET A 100 -9.07 0.27 -10.66
CA MET A 100 -10.26 -0.35 -11.24
C MET A 100 -10.03 -1.85 -11.50
#